data_AF-A0A327J3Y7-F1
#
_entry.id   AF-A0A327J3Y7-F1
#
_cell.length_a   1.000
_cell.length_b   1.000
_cell.length_c   1.000
_cell.angle_alpha   90.00
_cell.angle_beta   90.00
_cell.angle_gamma   90.00
#
_symmetry.space_group_name_H-M   'P 1'
#
loop_
_entity.id
_entity.type
_entity.pdbx_description
1 polymer ?
#
loop_
_entity_poly.entity_id
_entity_poly.type
_entity_poly.pdbx_seq_one_letter_code
_entity_poly.pdbx_strand_id
1 'polypeptide(L)'
;MQIYSIHQNNSFQYKTQSKSLHFKGYTSEFGKELKTVIQRGQASETEQINLVEQLRKILASLTPDKQLGEGAHGIVYKIDDDFCLKVPRGNMPVVDKLLELPSNIFKTLKNYYGNAVAKFNDVTIMKNVSSGGDHIPVGIPENVAIKNIHADNMAYYEMFALPRIADMPQKSFDEVAKDCAELNKLGDGKYTYKFDYRNPNNFVIVGDSIRTTDDIERRFGNRPNSIADLLNVFINTTFLNCRANYSSIGEPLRRNLMEKIILAGMKNDLPLTSGLGSDEILWYTITEDLCKLKTPTNKIMEKLTEIKAIPDAKKRIELTKEYLGKIMKD
;
A
#
# COMPACT_ATOMS: atom_id res chain seq x y z
N MET A 1 -44.29 54.23 -6.63
CA MET A 1 -44.11 52.82 -7.03
C MET A 1 -43.41 52.14 -5.86
N GLN A 2 -44.08 51.15 -5.26
CA GLN A 2 -43.79 50.61 -3.94
C GLN A 2 -42.46 49.85 -3.87
N ILE A 3 -41.71 50.13 -2.80
CA ILE A 3 -40.65 49.28 -2.27
C ILE A 3 -41.35 48.11 -1.56
N TYR A 4 -41.12 46.88 -2.01
CA TYR A 4 -41.47 45.68 -1.25
C TYR A 4 -40.21 44.86 -0.97
N SER A 5 -39.89 44.76 0.31
CA SER A 5 -38.96 43.81 0.92
C SER A 5 -39.43 42.38 0.68
N ILE A 6 -38.54 41.50 0.26
CA ILE A 6 -38.74 40.06 0.38
C ILE A 6 -37.67 39.53 1.34
N HIS A 7 -38.08 39.38 2.60
CA HIS A 7 -37.43 38.50 3.56
C HIS A 7 -37.69 37.06 3.13
N GLN A 8 -36.67 36.33 2.66
CA GLN A 8 -36.74 34.88 2.59
C GLN A 8 -36.16 34.26 3.87
N ASN A 9 -37.07 33.69 4.65
CA ASN A 9 -36.78 32.77 5.74
C ASN A 9 -36.10 31.52 5.18
N ASN A 10 -34.79 31.36 5.42
CA ASN A 10 -34.14 30.05 5.33
C ASN A 10 -34.13 29.42 6.72
N SER A 11 -35.17 28.65 7.02
CA SER A 11 -35.21 27.74 8.16
C SER A 11 -34.20 26.62 7.94
N PHE A 12 -33.04 26.69 8.61
CA PHE A 12 -32.11 25.57 8.73
C PHE A 12 -32.76 24.49 9.61
N GLN A 13 -33.37 23.48 8.97
CA GLN A 13 -33.73 22.24 9.63
C GLN A 13 -32.43 21.48 9.96
N TYR A 14 -31.99 21.55 11.20
CA TYR A 14 -31.02 20.62 11.75
C TYR A 14 -31.63 19.21 11.74
N LYS A 15 -31.38 18.44 10.67
CA LYS A 15 -31.49 16.98 10.74
C LYS A 15 -30.41 16.51 11.69
N THR A 16 -30.78 16.20 12.93
CA THR A 16 -30.00 15.34 13.81
C THR A 16 -29.71 14.05 13.06
N GLN A 17 -28.52 13.92 12.49
CA GLN A 17 -27.99 12.64 12.05
C GLN A 17 -28.03 11.72 13.28
N SER A 18 -28.85 10.67 13.22
CA SER A 18 -28.67 9.56 14.14
C SER A 18 -27.24 9.08 13.93
N LYS A 19 -26.42 9.15 14.99
CA LYS A 19 -25.15 8.43 15.02
C LYS A 19 -25.52 6.95 14.86
N SER A 20 -25.39 6.42 13.65
CA SER A 20 -25.38 4.97 13.46
C SER A 20 -24.23 4.45 14.31
N LEU A 21 -24.57 3.65 15.32
CA LEU A 21 -23.60 2.82 16.00
C LEU A 21 -23.00 1.87 14.95
N HIS A 22 -21.85 2.24 14.39
CA HIS A 22 -21.04 1.33 13.62
C HIS A 22 -20.39 0.36 14.61
N PHE A 23 -21.01 -0.80 14.81
CA PHE A 23 -20.33 -1.93 15.44
C PHE A 23 -19.06 -2.21 14.62
N LYS A 24 -17.89 -2.01 15.23
CA LYS A 24 -16.59 -2.33 14.64
C LYS A 24 -16.26 -3.78 14.96
N GLY A 25 -15.98 -4.59 13.93
CA GLY A 25 -15.45 -5.95 14.09
C GLY A 25 -16.50 -7.05 13.91
N TYR A 26 -16.89 -7.37 12.67
CA TYR A 26 -17.52 -8.64 12.36
C TYR A 26 -16.44 -9.67 11.99
N THR A 27 -16.28 -10.70 12.82
CA THR A 27 -15.55 -11.93 12.46
C THR A 27 -16.55 -13.06 12.34
N SER A 28 -16.60 -13.68 11.17
CA SER A 28 -17.50 -14.81 10.89
C SER A 28 -17.11 -16.06 11.71
N GLU A 29 -17.99 -17.05 11.79
CA GLU A 29 -17.63 -18.36 12.35
C GLU A 29 -16.42 -18.96 11.63
N PHE A 30 -16.40 -18.84 10.29
CA PHE A 30 -15.28 -19.25 9.45
C PHE A 30 -13.98 -18.56 9.87
N GLY A 31 -14.03 -17.23 10.06
CA GLY A 31 -12.88 -16.45 10.49
C GLY A 31 -12.38 -16.83 11.87
N LYS A 32 -13.27 -17.14 12.83
CA LYS A 32 -12.90 -17.56 14.18
C LYS A 32 -12.20 -18.93 14.18
N GLU A 33 -12.76 -19.89 13.45
CA GLU A 33 -12.20 -21.24 13.33
C GLU A 33 -10.86 -21.21 12.58
N LEU A 34 -10.79 -20.49 11.47
CA LEU A 34 -9.57 -20.35 10.67
C LEU A 34 -8.43 -19.69 11.46
N LYS A 35 -8.73 -18.65 12.27
CA LYS A 35 -7.73 -18.04 13.17
C LYS A 35 -7.12 -19.06 14.12
N THR A 36 -7.95 -19.92 14.72
CA THR A 36 -7.51 -20.96 15.64
C THR A 36 -6.59 -21.95 14.93
N VAL A 37 -6.98 -22.41 13.73
CA VAL A 37 -6.19 -23.32 12.90
C VAL A 37 -4.83 -22.70 12.51
N ILE A 38 -4.81 -21.45 12.06
CA ILE A 38 -3.57 -20.75 11.67
C ILE A 38 -2.64 -20.60 12.88
N GLN A 39 -3.16 -20.23 14.05
CA GLN A 39 -2.35 -20.07 15.27
C GLN A 39 -1.73 -21.39 15.73
N ARG A 40 -2.49 -22.49 15.61
CA ARG A 40 -2.01 -23.84 15.95
C ARG A 40 -1.10 -24.44 14.88
N GLY A 41 -1.16 -23.92 13.65
CA GLY A 41 -0.37 -24.40 12.50
C GLY A 41 -0.87 -25.70 11.87
N GLN A 42 -2.00 -26.25 12.34
CA GLN A 42 -2.60 -27.48 11.82
C GLN A 42 -4.12 -27.52 12.12
N ALA A 43 -4.87 -28.20 11.27
CA ALA A 43 -6.32 -28.43 11.41
C ALA A 43 -6.62 -29.91 11.69
N SER A 44 -7.50 -30.19 12.65
CA SER A 44 -8.12 -31.51 12.82
C SER A 44 -9.06 -31.84 11.65
N GLU A 45 -9.41 -33.11 11.48
CA GLU A 45 -10.35 -33.54 10.44
C GLU A 45 -11.70 -32.81 10.54
N THR A 46 -12.23 -32.66 11.75
CA THR A 46 -13.49 -31.94 11.99
C THR A 46 -13.40 -30.48 11.56
N GLU A 47 -12.32 -29.77 11.92
CA GLU A 47 -12.14 -28.37 11.52
C GLU A 47 -11.95 -28.24 10.00
N GLN A 48 -11.29 -29.20 9.35
CA GLN A 48 -11.15 -29.19 7.89
C GLN A 48 -12.52 -29.31 7.21
N ILE A 49 -13.37 -30.24 7.66
CA ILE A 49 -14.73 -30.43 7.13
C ILE A 49 -15.56 -29.15 7.35
N ASN A 50 -15.56 -28.62 8.58
CA ASN A 50 -16.30 -27.41 8.93
C ASN A 50 -15.89 -26.20 8.08
N LEU A 51 -14.59 -25.95 7.93
CA LEU A 51 -14.07 -24.84 7.14
C LEU A 51 -14.46 -24.96 5.66
N VAL A 52 -14.42 -26.18 5.09
CA VAL A 52 -14.86 -26.45 3.71
C VAL A 52 -16.35 -26.15 3.55
N GLU A 53 -17.20 -26.66 4.45
CA GLU A 53 -18.65 -26.44 4.39
C GLU A 53 -19.01 -24.96 4.53
N GLN A 54 -18.38 -24.26 5.47
CA GLN A 54 -18.60 -22.83 5.68
C GLN A 54 -18.13 -22.00 4.47
N LEU A 55 -16.98 -22.34 3.88
CA LEU A 55 -16.47 -21.65 2.70
C LEU A 55 -17.37 -21.87 1.47
N ARG A 56 -17.92 -23.08 1.29
CA ARG A 56 -18.92 -23.34 0.24
C ARG A 56 -20.18 -22.47 0.40
N LYS A 57 -20.67 -22.30 1.64
CA LYS A 57 -21.79 -21.40 1.95
C LYS A 57 -21.44 -19.94 1.63
N ILE A 58 -20.22 -19.50 1.98
CA ILE A 58 -19.73 -18.15 1.67
C ILE A 58 -19.72 -17.94 0.14
N LEU A 59 -19.14 -18.86 -0.62
CA LEU A 59 -19.08 -18.79 -2.09
C LEU A 59 -20.47 -18.68 -2.72
N ALA A 60 -21.44 -19.47 -2.25
CA ALA A 60 -22.82 -19.43 -2.74
C ALA A 60 -23.55 -18.10 -2.44
N SER A 61 -23.01 -17.30 -1.51
CA SER A 61 -23.58 -16.01 -1.06
C SER A 61 -22.77 -14.79 -1.50
N LEU A 62 -21.82 -14.97 -2.42
CA LEU A 62 -21.03 -13.87 -2.97
C LEU A 62 -21.90 -12.95 -3.82
N THR A 63 -21.76 -11.66 -3.58
CA THR A 63 -22.48 -10.60 -4.25
C THR A 63 -21.51 -9.50 -4.67
N PRO A 64 -21.81 -8.70 -5.72
CA PRO A 64 -20.90 -7.67 -6.21
C PRO A 64 -20.50 -6.62 -5.16
N ASP A 65 -21.36 -6.33 -4.18
CA ASP A 65 -21.08 -5.40 -3.08
C ASP A 65 -19.99 -5.90 -2.12
N LYS A 66 -19.69 -7.21 -2.12
CA LYS A 66 -18.58 -7.79 -1.35
C LYS A 66 -17.26 -7.78 -2.11
N GLN A 67 -17.26 -7.39 -3.39
CA GLN A 67 -16.05 -7.37 -4.21
C GLN A 67 -15.12 -6.25 -3.74
N LEU A 68 -13.89 -6.61 -3.40
CA LEU A 68 -12.84 -5.66 -2.99
C LEU A 68 -11.98 -5.24 -4.18
N GLY A 69 -11.79 -6.12 -5.16
CA GLY A 69 -10.97 -5.82 -6.32
C GLY A 69 -10.95 -6.96 -7.31
N GLU A 70 -10.49 -6.66 -8.52
CA GLU A 70 -10.33 -7.61 -9.61
C GLU A 70 -9.00 -7.32 -10.31
N GLY A 71 -8.28 -8.39 -10.68
CA GLY A 71 -7.04 -8.29 -11.45
C GLY A 71 -6.87 -9.46 -12.39
N ALA A 72 -5.72 -9.53 -13.06
CA ALA A 72 -5.43 -10.55 -14.07
C ALA A 72 -5.57 -12.00 -13.56
N HIS A 73 -5.34 -12.23 -12.26
CA HIS A 73 -5.28 -13.55 -11.66
C HIS A 73 -6.46 -13.90 -10.75
N GLY A 74 -7.54 -13.12 -10.77
CA GLY A 74 -8.75 -13.43 -10.01
C GLY A 74 -9.49 -12.22 -9.47
N ILE A 75 -10.57 -12.51 -8.74
CA ILE A 75 -11.43 -11.52 -8.07
C ILE A 75 -11.34 -11.76 -6.57
N VAL A 76 -11.23 -10.67 -5.80
CA VAL A 76 -11.13 -10.69 -4.34
C VAL A 76 -12.45 -10.23 -3.73
N TYR A 77 -12.98 -11.01 -2.80
CA TYR A 77 -14.22 -10.74 -2.07
C TYR A 77 -13.98 -10.70 -0.56
N LYS A 78 -14.66 -9.78 0.13
CA LYS A 78 -14.69 -9.71 1.60
C LYS A 78 -15.45 -10.92 2.16
N ILE A 79 -14.85 -11.61 3.13
CA ILE A 79 -15.56 -12.58 3.97
C ILE A 79 -16.06 -11.85 5.22
N ASP A 80 -15.12 -11.28 5.96
CA ASP A 80 -15.35 -10.60 7.22
C ASP A 80 -14.25 -9.54 7.45
N ASP A 81 -14.11 -8.99 8.65
CA ASP A 81 -13.13 -7.95 8.93
C ASP A 81 -11.68 -8.46 8.99
N ASP A 82 -11.46 -9.77 9.04
CA ASP A 82 -10.14 -10.37 9.14
C ASP A 82 -9.67 -11.00 7.83
N PHE A 83 -10.60 -11.56 7.05
CA PHE A 83 -10.28 -12.34 5.87
C PHE A 83 -11.04 -11.89 4.62
N CYS A 84 -10.35 -12.05 3.49
CA CYS A 84 -10.94 -12.03 2.16
C CYS A 84 -10.60 -13.33 1.44
N LEU A 85 -11.36 -13.64 0.41
CA LEU A 85 -11.10 -14.77 -0.47
C LEU A 85 -10.80 -14.27 -1.88
N LYS A 86 -9.86 -14.92 -2.55
CA LYS A 86 -9.54 -14.74 -3.96
C LYS A 86 -9.96 -15.99 -4.72
N VAL A 87 -10.74 -15.78 -5.78
CA VAL A 87 -11.21 -16.83 -6.70
C VAL A 87 -10.66 -16.60 -8.10
N PRO A 88 -10.38 -17.67 -8.87
CA PRO A 88 -9.99 -17.56 -10.26
C PRO A 88 -11.12 -16.95 -11.11
N ARG A 89 -10.75 -16.37 -12.26
CA ARG A 89 -11.72 -15.88 -13.24
C ARG A 89 -12.37 -17.02 -14.01
N GLY A 90 -13.63 -16.82 -14.42
CA GLY A 90 -14.33 -17.64 -15.41
C GLY A 90 -15.06 -18.85 -14.85
N ASN A 91 -14.40 -19.71 -14.07
CA ASN A 91 -15.00 -20.94 -13.58
C ASN A 91 -15.53 -20.82 -12.15
N MET A 92 -16.57 -21.60 -11.83
CA MET A 92 -17.01 -21.78 -10.45
C MET A 92 -15.86 -22.44 -9.67
N PRO A 93 -15.39 -21.83 -8.57
CA PRO A 93 -14.25 -22.33 -7.82
C PRO A 93 -14.58 -23.64 -7.11
N VAL A 94 -13.67 -24.60 -7.17
CA VAL A 94 -13.76 -25.85 -6.40
C VAL A 94 -13.23 -25.63 -4.98
N VAL A 95 -13.94 -26.16 -3.99
CA VAL A 95 -13.57 -26.15 -2.57
C VAL A 95 -13.88 -27.51 -1.98
N ASP A 96 -12.88 -28.40 -1.91
CA ASP A 96 -13.07 -29.77 -1.43
C ASP A 96 -12.25 -30.08 -0.18
N LYS A 97 -11.09 -29.44 -0.03
CA LYS A 97 -10.22 -29.62 1.14
C LYS A 97 -9.42 -28.37 1.45
N LEU A 98 -9.10 -28.20 2.72
CA LEU A 98 -8.02 -27.31 3.16
C LEU A 98 -6.68 -27.92 2.72
N LEU A 99 -5.89 -27.18 1.97
CA LEU A 99 -4.52 -27.55 1.64
C LEU A 99 -3.59 -27.28 2.82
N GLU A 100 -2.36 -27.79 2.76
CA GLU A 100 -1.33 -27.48 3.75
C GLU A 100 -1.21 -25.97 3.95
N LEU A 101 -1.18 -25.55 5.22
CA LEU A 101 -1.10 -24.13 5.55
C LEU A 101 0.21 -23.55 5.03
N PRO A 102 0.17 -22.40 4.33
CA PRO A 102 1.37 -21.79 3.79
C PRO A 102 2.32 -21.37 4.92
N SER A 103 3.63 -21.54 4.70
CA SER A 103 4.63 -21.05 5.63
C SER A 103 4.53 -19.53 5.79
N ASN A 104 4.41 -19.07 7.03
CA ASN A 104 4.25 -17.65 7.35
C ASN A 104 5.60 -16.95 7.56
N ILE A 105 6.47 -17.03 6.55
CA ILE A 105 7.81 -16.42 6.59
C ILE A 105 7.76 -14.89 6.72
N PHE A 106 6.65 -14.27 6.31
CA PHE A 106 6.44 -12.82 6.32
C PHE A 106 5.65 -12.32 7.54
N LYS A 107 5.53 -13.13 8.61
CA LYS A 107 4.75 -12.79 9.82
C LYS A 107 5.19 -11.49 10.52
N THR A 108 6.43 -11.05 10.29
CA THR A 108 7.00 -9.82 10.87
C THR A 108 6.52 -8.55 10.17
N LEU A 109 6.01 -8.67 8.93
CA LEU A 109 5.53 -7.55 8.12
C LEU A 109 4.10 -7.20 8.55
N LYS A 110 3.93 -6.06 9.22
CA LYS A 110 2.64 -5.72 9.86
C LYS A 110 1.64 -5.15 8.88
N ASN A 111 2.10 -4.46 7.85
CA ASN A 111 1.26 -3.81 6.86
C ASN A 111 1.17 -4.62 5.56
N TYR A 112 1.64 -5.88 5.59
CA TYR A 112 1.57 -6.79 4.46
C TYR A 112 0.33 -7.69 4.52
N TYR A 113 -0.45 -7.63 3.44
CA TYR A 113 -1.74 -8.31 3.26
C TYR A 113 -1.78 -9.18 2.00
N GLY A 114 -0.68 -9.28 1.25
CA GLY A 114 -0.62 -10.02 -0.02
C GLY A 114 -0.50 -11.53 0.09
N ASN A 115 -0.13 -12.09 1.25
CA ASN A 115 0.03 -13.55 1.34
C ASN A 115 -1.29 -14.30 1.49
N ALA A 116 -1.30 -15.51 0.91
CA ALA A 116 -2.23 -16.54 1.32
C ALA A 116 -2.01 -16.89 2.80
N VAL A 117 -3.10 -16.96 3.56
CA VAL A 117 -3.12 -17.48 4.93
C VAL A 117 -3.71 -18.90 5.00
N ALA A 118 -4.51 -19.27 3.99
CA ALA A 118 -4.98 -20.63 3.76
C ALA A 118 -5.36 -20.80 2.28
N LYS A 119 -5.40 -22.04 1.80
CA LYS A 119 -5.83 -22.37 0.43
C LYS A 119 -6.79 -23.55 0.47
N PHE A 120 -7.86 -23.47 -0.31
CA PHE A 120 -8.85 -24.52 -0.48
C PHE A 120 -9.04 -24.78 -1.97
N ASN A 121 -8.30 -25.73 -2.53
CA ASN A 121 -8.25 -25.98 -3.98
C ASN A 121 -8.07 -24.67 -4.77
N ASP A 122 -9.13 -24.17 -5.41
CA ASP A 122 -9.10 -22.98 -6.26
C ASP A 122 -9.20 -21.66 -5.47
N VAL A 123 -9.62 -21.71 -4.20
CA VAL A 123 -9.83 -20.53 -3.37
C VAL A 123 -8.61 -20.24 -2.51
N THR A 124 -8.12 -19.02 -2.58
CA THR A 124 -7.08 -18.53 -1.68
C THR A 124 -7.69 -17.61 -0.63
N ILE A 125 -7.46 -17.88 0.65
CA ILE A 125 -7.83 -16.98 1.74
C ILE A 125 -6.65 -16.08 2.06
N MET A 126 -6.91 -14.79 2.20
CA MET A 126 -5.93 -13.74 2.48
C MET A 126 -6.42 -12.88 3.64
N LYS A 127 -5.52 -12.08 4.23
CA LYS A 127 -5.93 -11.07 5.21
C LYS A 127 -6.77 -9.99 4.51
N ASN A 128 -7.83 -9.54 5.15
CA ASN A 128 -8.64 -8.45 4.61
C ASN A 128 -7.88 -7.12 4.69
N VAL A 129 -7.43 -6.62 3.53
CA VAL A 129 -6.74 -5.32 3.44
C VAL A 129 -7.66 -4.15 3.80
N SER A 130 -8.99 -4.29 3.67
CA SER A 130 -9.97 -3.23 3.98
C SER A 130 -10.41 -3.26 5.46
N SER A 131 -9.69 -3.96 6.32
CA SER A 131 -9.98 -3.98 7.75
C SER A 131 -9.80 -2.57 8.34
N GLY A 132 -10.90 -1.94 8.77
CA GLY A 132 -10.89 -0.59 9.33
C GLY A 132 -11.25 0.55 8.36
N GLY A 133 -11.62 0.24 7.11
CA GLY A 133 -12.14 1.22 6.14
C GLY A 133 -11.96 0.79 4.69
N ASP A 134 -12.58 1.53 3.77
CA ASP A 134 -12.36 1.32 2.34
C ASP A 134 -10.88 1.51 2.00
N HIS A 135 -10.36 0.64 1.13
CA HIS A 135 -9.00 0.78 0.65
C HIS A 135 -8.98 1.54 -0.67
N ILE A 136 -8.01 2.44 -0.80
CA ILE A 136 -7.86 3.29 -1.98
C ILE A 136 -6.47 3.04 -2.57
N PRO A 137 -6.34 2.69 -3.86
CA PRO A 137 -5.03 2.56 -4.50
C PRO A 137 -4.22 3.86 -4.41
N VAL A 138 -2.91 3.73 -4.20
CA VAL A 138 -1.99 4.88 -4.13
C VAL A 138 -1.84 5.57 -5.48
N GLY A 139 -1.81 4.81 -6.58
CA GLY A 139 -1.70 5.34 -7.93
C GLY A 139 -3.05 5.59 -8.59
N ILE A 140 -3.06 5.59 -9.93
CA ILE A 140 -4.28 5.63 -10.75
C ILE A 140 -4.90 4.24 -10.73
N PRO A 141 -6.14 4.05 -10.23
CA PRO A 141 -6.81 2.75 -10.24
C PRO A 141 -6.93 2.17 -11.65
N GLU A 142 -6.82 0.85 -11.80
CA GLU A 142 -6.83 0.18 -13.11
C GLU A 142 -8.11 0.46 -13.92
N ASN A 143 -9.27 0.49 -13.25
CA ASN A 143 -10.55 0.81 -13.88
C ASN A 143 -10.65 2.26 -14.38
N VAL A 144 -9.85 3.19 -13.82
CA VAL A 144 -9.70 4.57 -14.31
C VAL A 144 -8.71 4.56 -15.46
N ALA A 145 -7.55 3.91 -15.29
CA ALA A 145 -6.46 3.86 -16.26
C ALA A 145 -6.91 3.33 -17.63
N ILE A 146 -7.68 2.24 -17.65
CA ILE A 146 -8.12 1.57 -18.89
C ILE A 146 -9.21 2.34 -19.63
N LYS A 147 -10.04 3.13 -18.92
CA LYS A 147 -11.20 3.81 -19.51
C LYS A 147 -10.88 5.20 -20.07
N ASN A 148 -9.73 5.76 -19.70
CA ASN A 148 -9.37 7.14 -19.98
C ASN A 148 -8.10 7.23 -20.83
N ILE A 149 -7.96 8.35 -21.53
CA ILE A 149 -6.72 8.67 -22.25
C ILE A 149 -5.61 9.07 -21.27
N HIS A 150 -4.36 9.07 -21.75
CA HIS A 150 -3.20 9.39 -20.93
C HIS A 150 -3.30 10.75 -20.21
N ALA A 151 -3.82 11.79 -20.89
CA ALA A 151 -3.95 13.12 -20.32
C ALA A 151 -4.90 13.14 -19.11
N ASP A 152 -6.08 12.52 -19.23
CA ASP A 152 -7.06 12.43 -18.15
C ASP A 152 -6.55 11.60 -16.97
N ASN A 153 -5.80 10.53 -17.26
CA ASN A 153 -5.13 9.72 -16.26
C ASN A 153 -4.08 10.52 -15.47
N MET A 154 -3.29 11.35 -16.15
CA MET A 154 -2.33 12.24 -15.49
C MET A 154 -3.03 13.34 -14.67
N ALA A 155 -4.11 13.93 -15.20
CA ALA A 155 -4.92 14.88 -14.45
C ALA A 155 -5.51 14.23 -13.19
N TYR A 156 -6.01 12.99 -13.27
CA TYR A 156 -6.50 12.25 -12.11
C TYR A 156 -5.39 12.05 -11.07
N TYR A 157 -4.19 11.64 -11.52
CA TYR A 157 -3.06 11.45 -10.64
C TYR A 157 -2.69 12.75 -9.91
N GLU A 158 -2.55 13.86 -10.63
CA GLU A 158 -2.13 15.14 -10.07
C GLU A 158 -3.17 15.78 -9.15
N MET A 159 -4.45 15.66 -9.50
CA MET A 159 -5.54 16.30 -8.75
C MET A 159 -6.04 15.47 -7.57
N PHE A 160 -5.89 14.13 -7.61
CA PHE A 160 -6.48 13.26 -6.59
C PHE A 160 -5.50 12.29 -5.96
N ALA A 161 -4.73 11.53 -6.75
CA ALA A 161 -3.86 10.48 -6.20
C ALA A 161 -2.66 11.07 -5.44
N LEU A 162 -1.92 11.99 -6.07
CA LEU A 162 -0.73 12.63 -5.52
C LEU A 162 -1.03 13.45 -4.25
N PRO A 163 -2.07 14.32 -4.19
CA PRO A 163 -2.43 15.01 -2.96
C PRO A 163 -2.81 14.04 -1.83
N ARG A 164 -3.54 12.97 -2.14
CA ARG A 164 -3.96 11.98 -1.14
C ARG A 164 -2.78 11.29 -0.48
N ILE A 165 -1.83 10.78 -1.27
CA ILE A 165 -0.64 10.12 -0.69
C ILE A 165 0.27 11.14 -0.01
N ALA A 166 0.38 12.37 -0.53
CA ALA A 166 1.14 13.44 0.09
C ALA A 166 0.58 13.90 1.44
N ASP A 167 -0.73 13.78 1.67
CA ASP A 167 -1.37 14.12 2.95
C ASP A 167 -1.18 13.06 4.04
N MET A 168 -0.84 11.81 3.67
CA MET A 168 -0.64 10.72 4.62
C MET A 168 0.41 11.08 5.69
N PRO A 169 0.20 10.71 6.97
CA PRO A 169 1.13 11.07 8.03
C PRO A 169 2.48 10.38 7.88
N GLN A 170 3.54 11.00 8.40
CA GLN A 170 4.92 10.43 8.41
C GLN A 170 4.94 8.98 8.91
N LYS A 171 4.11 8.68 9.91
CA LYS A 171 4.02 7.35 10.52
C LYS A 171 3.70 6.25 9.49
N SER A 172 2.87 6.52 8.49
CA SER A 172 2.51 5.54 7.46
C SER A 172 3.72 5.17 6.61
N PHE A 173 4.55 6.14 6.27
CA PHE A 173 5.81 5.91 5.55
C PHE A 173 6.85 5.19 6.42
N ASP A 174 6.96 5.55 7.70
CA ASP A 174 7.82 4.87 8.66
C ASP A 174 7.47 3.38 8.78
N GLU A 175 6.17 3.05 8.76
CA GLU A 175 5.64 1.69 8.83
C GLU A 175 5.96 0.87 7.56
N VAL A 176 5.81 1.45 6.37
CA VAL A 176 6.22 0.80 5.11
C VAL A 176 7.73 0.59 5.06
N ALA A 177 8.52 1.60 5.45
CA ALA A 177 9.98 1.50 5.49
C ALA A 177 10.46 0.46 6.51
N LYS A 178 9.74 0.31 7.63
CA LYS A 178 10.01 -0.75 8.61
C LYS A 178 9.76 -2.13 8.02
N ASP A 179 8.64 -2.33 7.32
CA ASP A 179 8.36 -3.61 6.64
C ASP A 179 9.42 -3.92 5.57
N CYS A 180 9.91 -2.90 4.84
CA CYS A 180 11.05 -3.07 3.91
C CYS A 180 12.33 -3.53 4.63
N ALA A 181 12.63 -2.94 5.80
CA ALA A 181 13.81 -3.30 6.59
C ALA A 181 13.71 -4.71 7.17
N GLU A 182 12.53 -5.11 7.65
CA GLU A 182 12.27 -6.48 8.09
C GLU A 182 12.38 -7.47 6.93
N LEU A 183 11.86 -7.12 5.76
CA LEU A 183 11.95 -7.97 4.56
C LEU A 183 13.41 -8.18 4.11
N ASN A 184 14.25 -7.15 4.20
CA ASN A 184 15.68 -7.26 3.89
C ASN A 184 16.40 -8.28 4.78
N LYS A 185 16.00 -8.42 6.05
CA LYS A 185 16.58 -9.38 7.00
C LYS A 185 16.23 -10.84 6.68
N LEU A 186 15.17 -11.07 5.89
CA LEU A 186 14.74 -12.42 5.49
C LEU A 186 15.56 -12.99 4.33
N GLY A 187 16.38 -12.16 3.66
CA GLY A 187 17.29 -12.62 2.62
C GLY A 187 18.41 -13.51 3.16
N ASP A 188 18.93 -14.42 2.33
CA ASP A 188 19.99 -15.37 2.69
C ASP A 188 21.36 -15.00 2.07
N GLY A 189 21.49 -13.77 1.57
CA GLY A 189 22.67 -13.26 0.86
C GLY A 189 22.78 -13.71 -0.61
N LYS A 190 22.19 -14.86 -0.97
CA LYS A 190 22.04 -15.32 -2.36
C LYS A 190 20.72 -14.84 -2.96
N TYR A 191 19.68 -14.77 -2.15
CA TYR A 191 18.36 -14.33 -2.50
C TYR A 191 17.90 -13.21 -1.58
N THR A 192 17.14 -12.29 -2.18
CA THR A 192 16.43 -11.22 -1.47
C THR A 192 14.94 -11.34 -1.75
N TYR A 193 14.15 -10.83 -0.82
CA TYR A 193 12.71 -10.71 -0.98
C TYR A 193 12.36 -9.24 -1.27
N LYS A 194 11.51 -9.01 -2.27
CA LYS A 194 11.18 -7.68 -2.76
C LYS A 194 9.67 -7.52 -2.89
N PHE A 195 9.16 -6.37 -2.48
CA PHE A 195 7.84 -5.93 -2.93
C PHE A 195 7.89 -5.61 -4.42
N ASP A 196 6.73 -5.68 -5.10
CA ASP A 196 6.63 -5.19 -6.46
C ASP A 196 6.41 -3.67 -6.49
N TYR A 197 7.49 -2.96 -6.78
CA TYR A 197 7.54 -1.49 -6.87
C TYR A 197 7.17 -0.94 -8.27
N ARG A 198 6.81 -1.80 -9.23
CA ARG A 198 6.42 -1.38 -10.60
C ARG A 198 4.99 -0.87 -10.66
N ASN A 199 4.15 -1.33 -9.74
CA ASN A 199 2.74 -0.98 -9.67
C ASN A 199 2.44 -0.24 -8.36
N PRO A 200 2.17 1.08 -8.38
CA PRO A 200 1.82 1.82 -7.18
C PRO A 200 0.54 1.30 -6.52
N ASN A 201 -0.34 0.64 -7.28
CA ASN A 201 -1.59 0.09 -6.75
C ASN A 201 -1.40 -1.20 -5.94
N ASN A 202 -0.17 -1.73 -5.85
CA ASN A 202 0.18 -2.76 -4.87
C ASN A 202 0.31 -2.19 -3.45
N PHE A 203 0.29 -0.87 -3.33
CA PHE A 203 0.18 -0.12 -2.09
C PHE A 203 -1.20 0.56 -2.06
N VAL A 204 -1.90 0.43 -0.93
CA VAL A 204 -3.24 0.98 -0.73
C VAL A 204 -3.31 1.76 0.56
N ILE A 205 -4.11 2.82 0.56
CA ILE A 205 -4.41 3.65 1.72
C ILE A 205 -5.65 3.12 2.40
N VAL A 206 -5.58 2.94 3.73
CA VAL A 206 -6.71 2.54 4.58
C VAL A 206 -6.67 3.39 5.85
N GLY A 207 -7.55 4.40 5.92
CA GLY A 207 -7.44 5.45 6.92
C GLY A 207 -6.07 6.12 6.86
N ASP A 208 -5.38 6.19 7.99
CA ASP A 208 -4.04 6.80 8.10
C ASP A 208 -2.90 5.80 7.88
N SER A 209 -3.15 4.63 7.30
CA SER A 209 -2.13 3.59 7.06
C SER A 209 -1.95 3.29 5.57
N ILE A 210 -0.73 2.92 5.19
CA ILE A 210 -0.40 2.35 3.87
C ILE A 210 -0.19 0.85 4.05
N ARG A 211 -0.86 0.03 3.23
CA ARG A 211 -0.79 -1.44 3.26
C ARG A 211 -0.35 -1.98 1.91
N THR A 212 0.33 -3.12 1.91
CA THR A 212 0.86 -3.78 0.69
C THR A 212 0.09 -5.06 0.40
N THR A 213 -0.36 -5.26 -0.85
CA THR A 213 -1.37 -6.30 -1.19
C THR A 213 -0.95 -7.34 -2.21
N ASP A 214 0.19 -7.18 -2.88
CA ASP A 214 0.64 -8.11 -3.92
C ASP A 214 1.70 -9.08 -3.41
N ASP A 215 1.97 -10.15 -4.14
CA ASP A 215 2.93 -11.18 -3.75
C ASP A 215 4.36 -10.60 -3.60
N ILE A 216 5.07 -11.06 -2.57
CA ILE A 216 6.50 -10.77 -2.40
C ILE A 216 7.30 -11.69 -3.32
N GLU A 217 8.11 -11.09 -4.19
CA GLU A 217 8.98 -11.83 -5.09
C GLU A 217 10.30 -12.23 -4.42
N ARG A 218 10.71 -13.49 -4.59
CA ARG A 218 12.06 -13.96 -4.23
C ARG A 218 12.97 -13.80 -5.43
N ARG A 219 13.99 -12.94 -5.32
CA ARG A 219 14.92 -12.61 -6.42
C ARG A 219 16.33 -13.09 -6.11
N PHE A 220 17.02 -13.56 -7.14
CA PHE A 220 18.44 -13.88 -7.05
C PHE A 220 19.27 -12.59 -6.98
N GLY A 221 20.29 -12.61 -6.13
CA GLY A 221 21.19 -11.48 -5.86
C GLY A 221 20.83 -10.71 -4.60
N ASN A 222 21.83 -10.03 -4.05
CA ASN A 222 21.68 -9.17 -2.89
C ASN A 222 21.20 -7.77 -3.32
N ARG A 223 19.90 -7.62 -3.52
CA ARG A 223 19.24 -6.35 -3.87
C ARG A 223 18.24 -5.99 -2.78
N PRO A 224 18.65 -5.21 -1.77
CA PRO A 224 17.75 -4.84 -0.67
C PRO A 224 16.65 -3.89 -1.14
N ASN A 225 15.49 -3.95 -0.49
CA ASN A 225 14.47 -2.89 -0.49
C ASN A 225 15.13 -1.60 0.02
N SER A 226 14.95 -0.49 -0.70
CA SER A 226 15.73 0.74 -0.56
C SER A 226 14.85 2.00 -0.57
N ILE A 227 15.44 3.14 -0.23
CA ILE A 227 14.77 4.45 -0.37
C ILE A 227 14.44 4.73 -1.83
N ALA A 228 15.34 4.40 -2.76
CA ALA A 228 15.08 4.49 -4.19
C ALA A 228 13.81 3.73 -4.61
N ASP A 229 13.60 2.49 -4.14
CA ASP A 229 12.39 1.73 -4.45
C ASP A 229 11.11 2.47 -4.00
N LEU A 230 11.13 3.07 -2.80
CA LEU A 230 10.00 3.83 -2.26
C LEU A 230 9.77 5.13 -3.03
N LEU A 231 10.82 5.85 -3.39
CA LEU A 231 10.73 7.04 -4.25
C LEU A 231 10.17 6.68 -5.63
N ASN A 232 10.56 5.54 -6.19
CA ASN A 232 10.03 5.09 -7.47
C ASN A 232 8.51 4.90 -7.40
N VAL A 233 8.04 4.15 -6.41
CA VAL A 233 6.63 3.75 -6.35
C VAL A 233 5.71 4.88 -5.91
N PHE A 234 6.15 5.76 -5.00
CA PHE A 234 5.30 6.81 -4.45
C PHE A 234 5.40 8.16 -5.19
N ILE A 235 6.44 8.39 -5.99
CA ILE A 235 6.66 9.68 -6.68
C ILE A 235 6.79 9.50 -8.20
N ASN A 236 7.63 8.58 -8.65
CA ASN A 236 7.95 8.44 -10.08
C ASN A 236 6.89 7.65 -10.86
N THR A 237 6.13 6.77 -10.21
CA THR A 237 5.21 5.84 -10.88
C THR A 237 3.76 6.21 -10.60
N THR A 238 2.95 6.38 -11.65
CA THR A 238 1.52 6.77 -11.53
C THR A 238 0.58 5.59 -11.71
N PHE A 239 0.98 4.62 -12.53
CA PHE A 239 0.30 3.34 -12.80
C PHE A 239 1.34 2.32 -13.26
N LEU A 240 0.98 1.04 -13.38
CA LEU A 240 1.88 -0.01 -13.86
C LEU A 240 2.61 0.43 -15.14
N ASN A 241 3.95 0.55 -15.04
CA ASN A 241 4.85 0.99 -16.11
C ASN A 241 4.61 2.43 -16.65
N CYS A 242 3.84 3.27 -15.95
CA CYS A 242 3.62 4.67 -16.31
C CYS A 242 4.37 5.60 -15.36
N ARG A 243 5.17 6.50 -15.93
CA ARG A 243 5.93 7.50 -15.17
C ARG A 243 5.13 8.78 -14.97
N ALA A 244 5.43 9.46 -13.87
CA ALA A 244 4.93 10.79 -13.58
C ALA A 244 5.60 11.83 -14.48
N ASN A 245 4.84 12.85 -14.87
CA ASN A 245 5.38 14.03 -15.53
C ASN A 245 5.56 15.16 -14.52
N TYR A 246 6.51 16.05 -14.79
CA TYR A 246 6.64 17.28 -14.02
C TYR A 246 5.38 18.15 -14.20
N SER A 247 4.95 18.74 -13.10
CA SER A 247 3.94 19.80 -13.07
C SER A 247 4.20 20.71 -11.88
N SER A 248 3.98 22.01 -12.06
CA SER A 248 4.14 23.00 -10.99
C SER A 248 3.16 22.79 -9.83
N ILE A 249 1.99 22.19 -10.11
CA ILE A 249 1.00 21.82 -9.09
C ILE A 249 1.51 20.64 -8.25
N GLY A 250 2.08 19.62 -8.90
CA GLY A 250 2.56 18.42 -8.22
C GLY A 250 3.91 18.60 -7.52
N GLU A 251 4.77 19.51 -7.98
CA GLU A 251 6.10 19.75 -7.40
C GLU A 251 6.12 19.86 -5.86
N PRO A 252 5.33 20.76 -5.21
CA PRO A 252 5.37 20.88 -3.75
C PRO A 252 4.93 19.60 -3.03
N LEU A 253 3.97 18.86 -3.59
CA LEU A 253 3.50 17.58 -3.04
C LEU A 253 4.59 16.51 -3.15
N ARG A 254 5.33 16.48 -4.26
CA ARG A 254 6.45 15.55 -4.47
C ARG A 254 7.62 15.86 -3.55
N ARG A 255 7.94 17.15 -3.33
CA ARG A 255 8.95 17.57 -2.33
C ARG A 255 8.57 17.07 -0.93
N ASN A 256 7.31 17.23 -0.53
CA ASN A 256 6.79 16.72 0.74
C ASN A 256 6.92 15.19 0.85
N LEU A 257 6.49 14.45 -0.18
CA LEU A 257 6.62 12.98 -0.22
C LEU A 257 8.07 12.53 -0.16
N MET A 258 8.96 13.18 -0.92
CA MET A 258 10.39 12.87 -0.92
C MET A 258 10.97 13.03 0.49
N GLU A 259 10.62 14.11 1.20
CA GLU A 259 11.03 14.30 2.59
C GLU A 259 10.55 13.15 3.48
N LYS A 260 9.25 12.82 3.41
CA LYS A 260 8.67 11.75 4.23
C LYS A 260 9.32 10.39 3.99
N ILE A 261 9.56 10.05 2.73
CA ILE A 261 10.16 8.78 2.32
C ILE A 261 11.62 8.69 2.77
N ILE A 262 12.41 9.74 2.57
CA ILE A 262 13.83 9.75 2.99
C ILE A 262 13.94 9.67 4.51
N LEU A 263 13.12 10.42 5.26
CA LEU A 263 13.09 10.34 6.72
C LEU A 263 12.70 8.95 7.22
N ALA A 264 11.68 8.32 6.61
CA ALA A 264 11.25 6.97 6.94
C ALA A 264 12.34 5.92 6.68
N GLY A 265 13.03 6.04 5.54
CA GLY A 265 14.14 5.16 5.20
C GLY A 265 15.33 5.33 6.12
N MET A 266 15.73 6.58 6.43
CA MET A 266 16.80 6.86 7.39
C MET A 266 16.47 6.34 8.79
N LYS A 267 15.22 6.50 9.24
CA LYS A 267 14.75 5.99 10.54
C LYS A 267 14.89 4.47 10.64
N ASN A 268 14.57 3.75 9.58
CA ASN A 268 14.61 2.28 9.52
C ASN A 268 15.91 1.72 8.89
N ASP A 269 16.92 2.57 8.72
CA ASP A 269 18.24 2.23 8.17
C ASP A 269 18.20 1.58 6.77
N LEU A 270 17.22 1.93 5.94
CA LEU A 270 17.18 1.49 4.55
C LEU A 270 18.38 2.04 3.76
N PRO A 271 18.94 1.26 2.83
CA PRO A 271 19.96 1.78 1.92
C PRO A 271 19.36 2.83 0.98
N LEU A 272 20.17 3.80 0.54
CA LEU A 272 19.72 4.83 -0.39
C LEU A 272 19.35 4.25 -1.76
N THR A 273 20.04 3.18 -2.16
CA THR A 273 19.87 2.47 -3.43
C THR A 273 19.79 0.96 -3.18
N SER A 274 19.26 0.24 -4.16
CA SER A 274 19.25 -1.23 -4.21
C SER A 274 20.54 -1.81 -4.81
N GLY A 275 21.48 -0.94 -5.23
CA GLY A 275 22.71 -1.30 -5.94
C GLY A 275 22.55 -1.42 -7.46
N LEU A 276 21.43 -0.97 -8.02
CA LEU A 276 21.21 -0.91 -9.47
C LEU A 276 21.63 0.44 -10.03
N GLY A 277 22.27 0.46 -11.20
CA GLY A 277 22.60 1.71 -11.89
C GLY A 277 21.36 2.54 -12.26
N SER A 278 20.19 1.89 -12.40
CA SER A 278 18.91 2.59 -12.58
C SER A 278 18.51 3.45 -11.38
N ASP A 279 19.05 3.17 -10.19
CA ASP A 279 18.73 3.95 -8.99
C ASP A 279 19.32 5.36 -9.08
N GLU A 280 20.49 5.53 -9.70
CA GLU A 280 21.10 6.85 -9.90
C GLU A 280 20.25 7.72 -10.84
N ILE A 281 19.77 7.11 -11.95
CA ILE A 281 18.86 7.77 -12.89
C ILE A 281 17.56 8.16 -12.18
N LEU A 282 17.01 7.25 -11.36
CA LEU A 282 15.81 7.54 -10.59
C LEU A 282 16.02 8.70 -9.63
N TRP A 283 17.12 8.71 -8.86
CA TRP A 283 17.42 9.82 -7.96
C TRP A 283 17.44 11.14 -8.72
N TYR A 284 18.11 11.18 -9.88
CA TYR A 284 18.12 12.35 -10.77
C TYR A 284 16.72 12.78 -11.19
N THR A 285 15.91 11.85 -11.70
CA THR A 285 14.53 12.12 -12.10
C THR A 285 13.69 12.67 -10.94
N ILE A 286 13.85 12.13 -9.72
CA ILE A 286 13.12 12.63 -8.57
C ILE A 286 13.57 14.04 -8.18
N THR A 287 14.87 14.25 -7.98
CA THR A 287 15.40 15.49 -7.40
C THR A 287 15.37 16.65 -8.39
N GLU A 288 15.84 16.43 -9.62
CA GLU A 288 16.01 17.50 -10.61
C GLU A 288 14.81 17.64 -11.55
N ASP A 289 14.20 16.53 -11.99
CA ASP A 289 13.08 16.61 -12.94
C ASP A 289 11.74 16.86 -12.27
N LEU A 290 11.40 16.07 -11.25
CA LEU A 290 10.07 16.10 -10.63
C LEU A 290 9.95 17.05 -9.44
N CYS A 291 11.00 17.17 -8.63
CA CYS A 291 11.03 18.06 -7.47
C CYS A 291 11.69 19.43 -7.76
N LYS A 292 12.39 19.58 -8.89
CA LYS A 292 13.08 20.83 -9.29
C LYS A 292 14.01 21.40 -8.21
N LEU A 293 14.71 20.53 -7.47
CA LEU A 293 15.68 20.96 -6.48
C LEU A 293 16.87 21.63 -7.16
N LYS A 294 17.33 22.74 -6.59
CA LYS A 294 18.53 23.44 -7.09
C LYS A 294 19.82 22.71 -6.75
N THR A 295 19.82 21.93 -5.66
CA THR A 295 21.00 21.16 -5.26
C THR A 295 21.16 19.95 -6.19
N PRO A 296 22.31 19.78 -6.86
CA PRO A 296 22.53 18.66 -7.76
C PRO A 296 22.38 17.29 -7.07
N THR A 297 21.86 16.31 -7.80
CA THR A 297 21.55 14.96 -7.29
C THR A 297 22.73 14.30 -6.61
N ASN A 298 23.92 14.37 -7.20
CA ASN A 298 25.14 13.78 -6.65
C ASN A 298 25.50 14.38 -5.28
N LYS A 299 25.28 15.68 -5.07
CA LYS A 299 25.52 16.34 -3.78
C LYS A 299 24.49 15.96 -2.73
N ILE A 300 23.24 15.75 -3.13
CA ILE A 300 22.21 15.18 -2.26
C ILE A 300 22.61 13.78 -1.80
N MET A 301 22.98 12.92 -2.74
CA MET A 301 23.36 11.53 -2.44
C MET A 301 24.63 11.43 -1.59
N GLU A 302 25.65 12.24 -1.87
CA GLU A 302 26.87 12.34 -1.05
C GLU A 302 26.51 12.69 0.40
N LYS A 303 25.70 13.74 0.59
CA LYS A 303 25.34 14.20 1.94
C LYS A 303 24.47 13.20 2.71
N LEU A 304 23.50 12.59 2.03
CA LEU A 304 22.67 11.55 2.65
C LEU A 304 23.52 10.32 3.01
N THR A 305 24.54 9.98 2.20
CA THR A 305 25.46 8.87 2.52
C THR A 305 26.26 9.15 3.78
N GLU A 306 26.81 10.36 3.93
CA GLU A 306 27.49 10.80 5.15
C GLU A 306 26.59 10.69 6.38
N ILE A 307 25.35 11.20 6.29
CA ILE A 307 24.39 11.17 7.39
C ILE A 307 24.01 9.71 7.72
N LYS A 308 23.85 8.85 6.70
CA LYS A 308 23.51 7.44 6.90
C LYS A 308 24.60 6.67 7.65
N ALA A 309 25.88 7.01 7.45
CA ALA A 309 27.00 6.37 8.12
C ALA A 309 27.00 6.57 9.66
N ILE A 310 26.17 7.49 10.17
CA ILE A 310 25.99 7.72 11.61
C ILE A 310 25.18 6.56 12.23
N PRO A 311 25.73 5.82 13.21
CA PRO A 311 25.03 4.69 13.84
C PRO A 311 23.82 5.11 14.68
N ASP A 312 23.85 6.30 15.28
CA ASP A 312 22.75 6.81 16.10
C ASP A 312 21.55 7.21 15.22
N ALA A 313 20.47 6.45 15.32
CA ALA A 313 19.27 6.67 14.51
C ALA A 313 18.60 8.02 14.78
N LYS A 314 18.62 8.51 16.03
CA LYS A 314 17.99 9.80 16.39
C LYS A 314 18.77 10.94 15.76
N LYS A 315 20.10 10.90 15.84
CA LYS A 315 20.98 11.92 15.25
C LYS A 315 20.91 11.89 13.72
N ARG A 316 20.85 10.71 13.12
CA ARG A 316 20.67 10.53 11.68
C ARG A 316 19.38 11.18 11.17
N ILE A 317 18.27 10.98 11.86
CA ILE A 317 16.97 11.59 11.52
C ILE A 317 17.02 13.12 11.68
N GLU A 318 17.60 13.62 12.78
CA GLU A 318 17.74 15.06 13.04
C GLU A 318 18.50 15.75 11.90
N LEU A 319 19.68 15.24 11.55
CA LEU A 319 20.52 15.81 10.49
C LEU A 319 19.89 15.67 9.11
N THR A 320 19.18 14.56 8.86
CA THR A 320 18.44 14.39 7.60
C THR A 320 17.35 15.44 7.49
N LYS A 321 16.57 15.67 8.54
CA LYS A 321 15.51 16.69 8.56
C LYS A 321 16.08 18.10 8.36
N GLU A 322 17.18 18.43 9.03
CA GLU A 322 17.86 19.72 8.86
C GLU A 322 18.32 19.92 7.41
N TYR A 323 18.98 18.91 6.84
CA TYR A 323 19.49 18.96 5.47
C TYR A 323 18.38 19.10 4.43
N LEU A 324 17.34 18.26 4.52
CA LEU A 324 16.18 18.33 3.63
C LEU A 324 15.46 19.67 3.76
N GLY A 325 15.27 20.16 4.98
CA GLY A 325 14.65 21.47 5.24
C GLY A 325 15.40 22.66 4.62
N LYS A 326 16.71 22.51 4.36
CA LYS A 326 17.51 23.49 3.62
C LYS A 326 17.25 23.37 2.11
N ILE A 327 17.48 22.19 1.53
CA ILE A 327 17.44 22.02 0.07
C ILE A 327 16.02 22.10 -0.52
N MET A 328 14.98 21.86 0.30
CA MET A 328 13.58 21.94 -0.14
C MET A 328 13.05 23.38 -0.25
N LYS A 329 13.71 24.35 0.41
CA LYS A 329 13.34 25.78 0.38
C LYS A 329 14.06 26.56 -0.73
N ASP A 330 15.10 25.96 -1.31
CA ASP A 330 15.84 26.49 -2.44
C ASP A 330 15.05 26.29 -3.74
#